data_AF-A0A699UD15-F1
#
_entry.id   AF-A0A699UD15-F1
#
_cell.length_a   1.000
_cell.length_b   1.000
_cell.length_c   1.000
_cell.angle_alpha   90.00
_cell.angle_beta   90.00
_cell.angle_gamma   90.00
#
_symmetry.space_group_name_H-M   'P 1'
#
loop_
_entity.id
_entity.type
_entity.pdbx_description
1 polymer ?
#
loop_
_entity_poly.entity_id
_entity_poly.type
_entity_poly.pdbx_seq_one_letter_code
_entity_poly.pdbx_strand_id
1 'polypeptide(L)'
;VEPTVFDDKEVTMTMDQTLIKLKAEKAKLFDELIAQKLHDEEVQKAAARDKQEKANLEKALELQKQYDDKEENIDWSVVAEKNMVGYKMKHFRGMAYDKVRPIFEREYKKVQTLFKPNKDVEEPKKKRVADETLLQESFKKLRAAVVSGFESTQEIPSNYP
;
A
#
# COMPACT_ATOMS: atom_id res chain seq x y z
N VAL A 1 -61.72 61.61 -13.25
CA VAL A 1 -60.78 60.47 -13.30
C VAL A 1 -59.69 60.88 -14.27
N GLU A 2 -58.53 61.34 -13.75
CA GLU A 2 -57.39 61.71 -14.58
C GLU A 2 -56.67 60.45 -15.08
N PRO A 3 -56.17 60.44 -16.32
CA PRO A 3 -55.43 59.29 -16.83
C PRO A 3 -54.04 59.29 -16.19
N THR A 4 -53.75 58.25 -15.41
CA THR A 4 -52.40 57.97 -14.90
C THR A 4 -51.51 57.65 -16.10
N VAL A 5 -50.73 58.63 -16.55
CA VAL A 5 -49.72 58.44 -17.60
C VAL A 5 -48.63 57.56 -16.98
N PHE A 6 -48.53 56.32 -17.42
CA PHE A 6 -47.45 55.43 -17.00
C PHE A 6 -46.12 55.97 -17.57
N ASP A 7 -45.13 56.18 -16.70
CA ASP A 7 -43.79 56.57 -17.12
C ASP A 7 -43.06 55.36 -17.72
N ASP A 8 -42.97 55.31 -19.05
CA ASP A 8 -42.26 54.26 -19.82
C ASP A 8 -40.81 54.04 -19.34
N LYS A 9 -40.20 55.08 -18.74
CA LYS A 9 -38.82 55.04 -18.23
C LYS A 9 -38.65 54.10 -17.03
N GLU A 10 -39.62 54.04 -16.11
CA GLU A 10 -39.57 53.12 -14.95
C GLU A 10 -39.71 51.67 -15.39
N VAL A 11 -40.52 51.42 -16.42
CA VAL A 11 -40.70 50.09 -17.03
C VAL A 11 -39.39 49.61 -17.67
N THR A 12 -38.67 50.48 -18.40
CA THR A 12 -37.35 50.12 -18.95
C THR A 12 -36.30 49.84 -17.87
N MET A 13 -36.23 50.64 -16.80
CA MET A 13 -35.23 50.39 -15.74
C MET A 13 -35.48 49.08 -14.98
N THR A 14 -36.75 48.74 -14.72
CA THR A 14 -37.12 47.49 -14.06
C THR A 14 -36.80 46.27 -14.94
N MET A 15 -37.00 46.38 -16.25
CA MET A 15 -36.59 45.33 -17.20
C MET A 15 -35.06 45.17 -17.26
N ASP A 16 -34.29 46.26 -17.27
CA ASP A 16 -32.82 46.19 -17.24
C ASP A 16 -32.30 45.56 -15.93
N GLN A 17 -32.91 45.94 -14.80
CA GLN A 17 -32.54 45.41 -13.49
C GLN A 17 -32.84 43.92 -13.36
N THR A 18 -33.99 43.45 -13.87
CA THR A 18 -34.32 42.01 -13.90
C THR A 18 -33.37 41.24 -14.82
N LEU A 19 -32.99 41.80 -15.97
CA LEU A 19 -32.04 41.17 -16.88
C LEU A 19 -30.65 41.00 -16.24
N ILE A 20 -30.17 42.01 -15.50
CA ILE A 20 -28.91 41.94 -14.75
C ILE A 20 -28.98 40.87 -13.66
N LYS A 21 -30.09 40.81 -12.92
CA LYS A 21 -30.30 39.82 -11.86
C LYS A 21 -30.33 38.39 -12.40
N LEU A 22 -31.01 38.17 -13.53
CA LEU A 22 -31.10 36.87 -14.20
C LEU A 22 -29.74 36.42 -14.73
N LYS A 23 -28.93 37.33 -15.28
CA LYS A 23 -27.54 37.04 -15.69
C LYS A 23 -26.66 36.66 -14.50
N ALA A 24 -26.81 37.34 -13.36
CA ALA A 24 -26.06 37.03 -12.15
C ALA A 24 -26.45 35.67 -11.53
N GLU A 25 -27.74 35.36 -11.46
CA GLU A 25 -28.23 34.07 -10.97
C GLU A 25 -27.82 32.91 -11.88
N LYS A 26 -27.85 33.12 -13.21
CA LYS A 26 -27.37 32.12 -14.18
C LYS A 26 -25.88 31.80 -14.01
N ALA A 27 -25.05 32.81 -13.75
CA ALA A 27 -23.63 32.60 -13.50
C ALA A 27 -23.39 31.77 -12.23
N LYS A 28 -24.09 32.11 -11.13
CA LYS A 28 -24.01 31.35 -9.87
C LYS A 28 -24.41 29.88 -10.02
N LEU A 29 -25.53 29.62 -10.71
CA LEU A 29 -25.99 28.25 -10.96
C LEU A 29 -25.01 27.46 -11.83
N PHE A 30 -24.35 28.12 -12.77
CA PHE A 30 -23.34 27.48 -13.60
C PHE A 30 -22.12 27.09 -12.77
N ASP A 31 -21.61 28.00 -11.93
CA ASP A 31 -20.46 27.74 -11.06
C ASP A 31 -20.75 26.61 -10.04
N GLU A 32 -21.96 26.59 -9.46
CA GLU A 32 -22.41 25.54 -8.55
C GLU A 32 -22.47 24.16 -9.24
N LEU A 33 -22.97 24.10 -10.47
CA LEU A 33 -23.01 22.86 -11.26
C LEU A 33 -21.61 22.34 -11.60
N ILE A 34 -20.67 23.24 -11.91
CA ILE A 34 -19.27 22.86 -12.16
C ILE A 34 -18.62 22.32 -10.88
N ALA A 35 -18.84 22.96 -9.74
CA ALA A 35 -18.32 22.50 -8.45
C ALA A 35 -18.89 21.12 -8.07
N GLN A 36 -20.19 20.90 -8.28
CA GLN A 36 -20.83 19.62 -7.98
C GLN A 36 -20.29 18.49 -8.87
N LYS A 37 -20.15 18.73 -10.17
CA LYS A 37 -19.55 17.75 -11.10
C LYS A 37 -18.12 17.40 -10.75
N LEU A 38 -17.30 18.40 -10.38
CA LEU A 38 -15.93 18.19 -9.93
C LEU A 38 -15.87 17.30 -8.69
N HIS A 39 -16.77 17.54 -7.72
CA HIS A 39 -16.81 16.75 -6.50
C HIS A 39 -17.20 15.28 -6.77
N ASP A 40 -18.25 15.06 -7.56
CA ASP A 40 -18.69 13.71 -7.93
C ASP A 40 -17.60 12.92 -8.67
N GLU A 41 -16.86 13.58 -9.59
CA GLU A 41 -15.75 12.97 -10.32
C GLU A 41 -14.58 12.59 -9.38
N GLU A 42 -14.23 13.47 -8.44
CA GLU A 42 -13.18 13.20 -7.46
C GLU A 42 -13.55 12.02 -6.54
N VAL A 43 -14.81 11.95 -6.09
CA VAL A 43 -15.32 10.84 -5.28
C VAL A 43 -15.25 9.51 -6.06
N GLN A 44 -15.64 9.50 -7.34
CA GLN A 44 -15.53 8.29 -8.17
C GLN A 44 -14.07 7.85 -8.36
N LYS A 45 -13.16 8.80 -8.60
CA LYS A 45 -11.73 8.52 -8.77
C LYS A 45 -11.09 8.03 -7.46
N ALA A 46 -11.49 8.58 -6.32
CA ALA A 46 -11.06 8.10 -5.00
C ALA A 46 -11.55 6.67 -4.75
N ALA A 47 -12.81 6.35 -5.07
CA ALA A 47 -13.36 5.01 -4.93
C ALA A 47 -12.65 3.99 -5.85
N ALA A 48 -12.29 4.37 -7.08
CA ALA A 48 -11.53 3.52 -7.98
C ALA A 48 -10.11 3.25 -7.46
N ARG A 49 -9.43 4.28 -6.92
CA ARG A 49 -8.10 4.13 -6.30
C ARG A 49 -8.13 3.24 -5.06
N ASP A 50 -9.10 3.42 -4.16
CA ASP A 50 -9.25 2.60 -2.95
C ASP A 50 -9.48 1.12 -3.29
N LYS A 51 -10.32 0.83 -4.29
CA LYS A 51 -10.52 -0.55 -4.79
C LYS A 51 -9.22 -1.15 -5.33
N GLN A 52 -8.46 -0.38 -6.11
CA GLN A 52 -7.18 -0.85 -6.66
C GLN A 52 -6.14 -1.08 -5.56
N GLU A 53 -6.06 -0.21 -4.56
CA GLU A 53 -5.13 -0.34 -3.43
C GLU A 53 -5.46 -1.56 -2.57
N LYS A 54 -6.74 -1.81 -2.27
CA LYS A 54 -7.18 -3.02 -1.58
C LYS A 54 -6.81 -4.30 -2.33
N ALA A 55 -7.02 -4.34 -3.65
CA ALA A 55 -6.64 -5.49 -4.47
C ALA A 55 -5.12 -5.72 -4.47
N ASN A 56 -4.32 -4.64 -4.49
CA ASN A 56 -2.86 -4.74 -4.40
C ASN A 56 -2.41 -5.26 -3.03
N LEU A 57 -3.04 -4.80 -1.94
CA LEU A 57 -2.77 -5.27 -0.58
C LEU A 57 -3.13 -6.74 -0.38
N GLU A 58 -4.28 -7.18 -0.88
CA GLU A 58 -4.72 -8.58 -0.82
C GLU A 58 -3.74 -9.49 -1.55
N LYS A 59 -3.27 -9.09 -2.74
CA LYS A 59 -2.25 -9.82 -3.49
C LYS A 59 -0.91 -9.91 -2.75
N ALA A 60 -0.53 -8.86 -2.03
CA ALA A 60 0.69 -8.87 -1.21
C ALA A 60 0.56 -9.81 0.00
N LEU A 61 -0.60 -9.85 0.65
CA LEU A 61 -0.89 -10.77 1.75
C LEU A 61 -0.91 -12.24 1.29
N GLU A 62 -1.50 -12.52 0.13
CA GLU A 62 -1.50 -13.86 -0.48
C GLU A 62 -0.08 -14.35 -0.78
N LEU A 63 0.77 -13.46 -1.31
CA LEU A 63 2.19 -13.75 -1.52
C LEU A 63 2.92 -14.05 -0.20
N GLN A 64 2.64 -13.27 0.85
CA GLN A 64 3.23 -13.50 2.18
C GLN A 64 2.86 -14.89 2.71
N LYS A 65 1.58 -15.26 2.68
CA LYS A 65 1.12 -16.60 3.08
C LYS A 65 1.82 -17.71 2.29
N GLN A 66 1.98 -17.55 0.97
CA GLN A 66 2.74 -18.51 0.17
C GLN A 66 4.21 -18.66 0.58
N TYR A 67 4.84 -17.62 1.14
CA TYR A 67 6.19 -17.71 1.67
C TYR A 67 6.21 -18.39 3.04
N ASP A 68 5.27 -18.04 3.93
CA ASP A 68 5.13 -18.63 5.25
C ASP A 68 4.83 -20.14 5.14
N ASP A 69 3.91 -20.55 4.25
CA ASP A 69 3.59 -21.97 3.97
C ASP A 69 4.79 -22.75 3.39
N LYS A 70 5.67 -22.08 2.63
CA LYS A 70 6.92 -22.70 2.12
C LYS A 70 7.94 -22.87 3.24
N GLU A 71 7.95 -22.00 4.25
CA GLU A 71 8.84 -22.07 5.40
C GLU A 71 8.38 -23.15 6.39
N GLU A 72 7.07 -23.31 6.60
CA GLU A 72 6.50 -24.33 7.49
C GLU A 72 6.61 -25.77 6.97
N ASN A 73 6.71 -25.98 5.65
CA ASN A 73 6.87 -27.32 5.08
C ASN A 73 8.32 -27.86 5.15
N ILE A 74 9.25 -27.08 5.69
CA ILE A 74 10.64 -27.49 5.86
C ILE A 74 10.90 -27.71 7.35
N ASP A 75 11.00 -28.97 7.73
CA ASP A 75 11.56 -29.33 9.04
C ASP A 75 13.06 -28.99 9.04
N TRP A 76 13.36 -27.75 9.44
CA TRP A 76 14.71 -27.23 9.58
C TRP A 76 15.57 -28.06 10.55
N SER A 77 14.95 -28.76 11.51
CA SER A 77 15.64 -29.66 12.43
C SER A 77 16.15 -30.89 11.68
N VAL A 78 15.32 -31.52 10.84
CA VAL A 78 15.70 -32.66 9.98
C VAL A 78 16.76 -32.25 8.95
N VAL A 79 16.66 -31.04 8.38
CA VAL A 79 17.67 -30.52 7.44
C VAL A 79 19.01 -30.27 8.15
N ALA A 80 19.00 -29.66 9.34
CA ALA A 80 20.21 -29.43 10.13
C ALA A 80 20.87 -30.76 10.55
N GLU A 81 20.09 -31.73 11.03
CA GLU A 81 20.59 -33.05 11.41
C GLU A 81 21.24 -33.77 10.22
N LYS A 82 20.56 -33.87 9.06
CA LYS A 82 21.13 -34.50 7.86
C LYS A 82 22.42 -33.82 7.38
N ASN A 83 22.50 -32.49 7.47
CA ASN A 83 23.69 -31.73 7.06
C ASN A 83 24.85 -31.84 8.08
N MET A 84 24.56 -32.12 9.35
CA MET A 84 25.57 -32.28 10.40
C MET A 84 26.06 -33.72 10.60
N VAL A 85 25.37 -34.73 10.05
CA VAL A 85 25.72 -36.16 10.18
C VAL A 85 27.17 -36.48 9.76
N GLY A 86 27.79 -35.66 8.89
CA GLY A 86 29.19 -35.81 8.46
C GLY A 86 30.22 -34.93 9.18
N TYR A 87 29.80 -33.90 9.92
CA TYR A 87 30.70 -32.87 10.43
C TYR A 87 30.44 -32.54 11.91
N LYS A 88 31.37 -32.94 12.78
CA LYS A 88 31.33 -32.56 14.20
C LYS A 88 31.86 -31.13 14.35
N MET A 89 31.25 -30.31 15.22
CA MET A 89 31.71 -28.94 15.49
C MET A 89 33.22 -28.85 15.81
N LYS A 90 33.75 -29.85 16.53
CA LYS A 90 35.18 -29.99 16.84
C LYS A 90 36.10 -30.10 15.61
N HIS A 91 35.58 -30.51 14.46
CA HIS A 91 36.32 -30.63 13.21
C HIS A 91 36.71 -29.25 12.65
N PHE A 92 35.82 -28.27 12.75
CA PHE A 92 36.06 -26.90 12.30
C PHE A 92 36.76 -26.02 13.35
N ARG A 93 36.85 -26.50 14.59
CA ARG A 93 37.49 -25.76 15.69
C ARG A 93 38.98 -25.58 15.39
N GLY A 94 39.42 -24.32 15.27
CA GLY A 94 40.80 -23.97 14.94
C GLY A 94 41.12 -23.95 13.43
N MET A 95 40.14 -24.21 12.56
CA MET A 95 40.32 -23.95 11.12
C MET A 95 40.14 -22.46 10.81
N ALA A 96 40.98 -21.94 9.92
CA ALA A 96 40.79 -20.63 9.32
C ALA A 96 39.59 -20.64 8.38
N TYR A 97 38.88 -19.52 8.30
CA TYR A 97 37.65 -19.37 7.52
C TYR A 97 37.82 -19.78 6.05
N ASP A 98 38.96 -19.47 5.43
CA ASP A 98 39.25 -19.80 4.02
C ASP A 98 39.25 -21.30 3.72
N LYS A 99 39.48 -22.14 4.74
CA LYS A 99 39.42 -23.61 4.61
C LYS A 99 38.02 -24.16 4.89
N VAL A 100 37.23 -23.45 5.69
CA VAL A 100 35.87 -23.84 6.07
C VAL A 100 34.87 -23.46 4.98
N ARG A 101 35.03 -22.28 4.38
CA ARG A 101 34.12 -21.73 3.36
C ARG A 101 33.87 -22.68 2.17
N PRO A 102 34.89 -23.32 1.56
CA PRO A 102 34.67 -24.21 0.41
C PRO A 102 33.90 -25.49 0.76
N ILE A 103 33.95 -25.93 2.03
CA ILE A 103 33.22 -27.10 2.51
C ILE A 103 31.72 -26.77 2.58
N PHE A 104 31.38 -25.63 3.19
CA PHE A 104 29.99 -25.15 3.26
C PHE A 104 29.42 -24.85 1.87
N GLU A 105 30.18 -24.21 0.99
CA GLU A 105 29.73 -23.86 -0.35
C GLU A 105 29.42 -25.11 -1.19
N ARG A 106 30.20 -26.17 -1.03
CA ARG A 106 29.94 -27.48 -1.66
C ARG A 106 28.68 -28.14 -1.13
N GLU A 107 28.47 -28.15 0.19
CA GLU A 107 27.27 -28.75 0.78
C GLU A 107 26.01 -27.93 0.47
N TYR A 108 26.09 -26.60 0.53
CA TYR A 108 25.00 -25.69 0.17
C TYR A 108 24.53 -25.91 -1.27
N LYS A 109 25.45 -26.04 -2.22
CA LYS A 109 25.11 -26.30 -3.64
C LYS A 109 24.40 -27.63 -3.85
N LYS A 110 24.66 -28.66 -3.04
CA LYS A 110 23.95 -29.95 -3.10
C LYS A 110 22.49 -29.78 -2.65
N VAL A 111 22.27 -29.10 -1.52
CA VAL A 111 20.92 -28.92 -0.96
C VAL A 111 20.09 -27.88 -1.71
N GLN A 112 20.73 -26.93 -2.40
CA GLN A 112 20.04 -25.98 -3.28
C GLN A 112 19.23 -26.69 -4.38
N THR A 113 19.66 -27.87 -4.83
CA THR A 113 18.92 -28.65 -5.84
C THR A 113 17.64 -29.30 -5.31
N LEU A 114 17.54 -29.50 -3.99
CA LEU A 114 16.33 -29.98 -3.30
C LEU A 114 15.33 -28.83 -3.13
N PHE A 115 15.82 -27.61 -2.92
CA PHE A 115 15.04 -26.38 -2.94
C PHE A 115 14.80 -25.90 -4.38
N LYS A 116 13.98 -26.63 -5.13
CA LYS A 116 13.41 -26.04 -6.36
C LYS A 116 12.28 -25.10 -5.96
N PRO A 117 12.31 -23.80 -6.32
CA PRO A 117 11.08 -23.03 -6.31
C PRO A 117 10.14 -23.68 -7.34
N ASN A 118 8.88 -23.88 -6.98
CA ASN A 118 7.87 -24.38 -7.92
C ASN A 118 7.97 -23.58 -9.22
N LYS A 119 8.16 -24.30 -10.34
CA LYS A 119 8.39 -23.74 -11.68
C LYS A 119 7.19 -22.96 -12.25
N ASP A 120 6.10 -22.86 -11.50
CA ASP A 120 4.87 -22.19 -11.93
C ASP A 120 4.85 -20.69 -11.61
N VAL A 121 5.90 -20.15 -10.98
CA VAL A 121 6.09 -18.70 -10.89
C VAL A 121 6.96 -18.28 -12.07
N GLU A 122 6.28 -17.80 -13.12
CA GLU A 122 6.86 -17.13 -14.28
C GLU A 122 8.02 -16.23 -13.85
N GLU A 123 9.20 -16.50 -14.40
CA GLU A 123 10.46 -15.84 -14.11
C GLU A 123 10.29 -14.31 -14.13
N PRO A 124 10.48 -13.57 -13.01
CA PRO A 124 10.29 -12.13 -13.01
C PRO A 124 11.41 -11.49 -13.80
N LYS A 125 11.05 -11.12 -15.03
CA LYS A 125 11.84 -10.30 -15.95
C LYS A 125 12.35 -9.06 -15.24
N LYS A 126 13.62 -9.10 -14.79
CA LYS A 126 14.63 -8.03 -14.58
C LYS A 126 14.20 -6.61 -14.14
N LYS A 127 12.99 -6.38 -13.65
CA LYS A 127 12.54 -5.15 -12.98
C LYS A 127 12.64 -5.25 -11.44
N ARG A 128 12.97 -6.45 -10.93
CA ARG A 128 13.01 -6.82 -9.51
C ARG A 128 13.75 -5.85 -8.60
N VAL A 129 14.92 -5.33 -8.98
CA VAL A 129 15.75 -4.58 -8.02
C VAL A 129 15.06 -3.31 -7.52
N ALA A 130 14.44 -2.53 -8.43
CA ALA A 130 13.79 -1.28 -8.06
C ALA A 130 12.48 -1.53 -7.28
N ASP A 131 11.66 -2.46 -7.76
CA ASP A 131 10.37 -2.76 -7.14
C ASP A 131 10.53 -3.43 -5.77
N GLU A 132 11.56 -4.28 -5.59
CA GLU A 132 11.91 -4.95 -4.33
C GLU A 132 12.45 -3.95 -3.30
N THR A 133 13.26 -2.95 -3.71
CA THR A 133 13.65 -1.84 -2.82
C THR A 133 12.47 -0.97 -2.41
N LEU A 134 11.54 -0.67 -3.33
CA LEU A 134 10.34 0.12 -3.01
C LEU A 134 9.40 -0.64 -2.06
N LEU A 135 9.25 -1.95 -2.27
CA LEU A 135 8.46 -2.82 -1.41
C LEU A 135 9.10 -2.90 -0.02
N GLN A 136 10.41 -3.10 0.08
CA GLN A 136 11.13 -3.14 1.35
C GLN A 136 11.03 -1.82 2.12
N GLU A 137 11.14 -0.68 1.41
CA GLU A 137 10.97 0.64 2.01
C GLU A 137 9.55 0.86 2.53
N SER A 138 8.52 0.41 1.79
CA SER A 138 7.12 0.47 2.24
C SER A 138 6.87 -0.41 3.48
N PHE A 139 7.43 -1.61 3.54
CA PHE A 139 7.32 -2.49 4.72
C PHE A 139 8.01 -1.88 5.95
N LYS A 140 9.15 -1.19 5.75
CA LYS A 140 9.84 -0.47 6.83
C LYS A 140 9.01 0.72 7.33
N LYS A 141 8.35 1.46 6.43
CA LYS A 141 7.42 2.54 6.79
C LYS A 141 6.17 2.02 7.53
N LEU A 142 5.58 0.92 7.07
CA LEU A 142 4.44 0.29 7.74
C LEU A 142 4.81 -0.19 9.14
N ARG A 143 5.96 -0.82 9.34
CA ARG A 143 6.42 -1.19 10.68
C ARG A 143 6.64 0.02 11.59
N ALA A 144 7.21 1.12 11.07
CA ALA A 144 7.39 2.35 11.85
C ALA A 144 6.04 3.00 12.22
N ALA A 145 5.07 3.03 11.29
CA ALA A 145 3.74 3.58 11.54
C ALA A 145 2.94 2.72 12.53
N VAL A 146 3.02 1.40 12.42
CA VAL A 146 2.41 0.45 13.36
C VAL A 146 3.02 0.64 14.75
N VAL A 147 4.35 0.66 14.87
CA VAL A 147 5.04 0.84 16.16
C VAL A 147 4.72 2.21 16.79
N SER A 148 4.63 3.27 16.01
CA SER A 148 4.26 4.61 16.51
C SER A 148 2.80 4.73 16.95
N GLY A 149 1.90 3.86 16.47
CA GLY A 149 0.49 3.82 16.88
C GLY A 149 0.23 3.06 18.19
N PHE A 150 1.19 2.24 18.64
CA PHE A 150 1.05 1.41 19.85
C PHE A 150 1.61 2.05 21.14
N GLU A 151 2.31 3.18 21.07
CA GLU A 151 2.85 3.86 22.27
C GLU A 151 1.85 4.73 23.03
N SER A 152 0.60 4.88 22.56
CA SER A 152 -0.43 5.65 23.27
C SER A 152 -1.45 4.72 23.91
N THR A 153 -1.61 4.86 25.23
CA THR A 153 -2.61 4.24 26.10
C THR A 153 -2.28 2.84 26.68
N GLN A 154 -1.33 2.82 27.62
CA GLN A 154 -1.51 2.02 28.84
C GLN A 154 -1.05 2.83 30.05
N GLU A 155 -1.91 3.74 30.53
CA GLU A 155 -1.89 4.09 31.96
C GLU A 155 -2.73 3.05 32.70
N ILE A 156 -2.06 2.25 33.52
CA ILE A 156 -2.69 1.30 34.44
C ILE A 156 -3.14 2.13 35.67
N PRO A 157 -4.43 2.21 36.00
CA PRO A 157 -4.86 2.84 37.24
C PRO A 157 -4.52 1.91 38.41
N SER A 158 -3.47 2.25 39.14
CA SER A 158 -3.12 1.62 40.43
C SER A 158 -4.14 2.06 41.48
N ASN A 159 -5.14 1.22 41.73
CA ASN A 159 -6.04 1.37 42.87
C ASN A 159 -5.92 0.13 43.75
N TYR A 160 -5.34 0.30 44.94
CA TYR A 160 -5.39 -0.67 46.03
C TYR A 160 -6.04 0.03 47.25
N PRO A 161 -6.92 -0.67 48.00
CA PRO A 161 -7.63 -0.13 49.17
C PRO A 161 -6.74 0.05 50.40
#